data_AF-A0A1A8WZG1-F1
#
_entry.id   AF-A0A1A8WZG1-F1
#
_cell.length_a   1.000
_cell.length_b   1.000
_cell.length_c   1.000
_cell.angle_alpha   90.00
_cell.angle_beta   90.00
_cell.angle_gamma   90.00
#
_symmetry.space_group_name_H-M   'P 1'
#
loop_
_entity.id
_entity.type
_entity.pdbx_description
1 polymer ?
#
loop_
_entity_poly.entity_id
_entity_poly.type
_entity_poly.pdbx_seq_one_letter_code
_entity_poly.pdbx_strand_id
1 'polypeptide(L)'
;MLNLIPKRIVSKTLLFGKRPVQRIRVGKDKNVLELSLSDVNSIYDDIDENTNLHNKDYNPLKYSVYVKYKISALNLIEAYKNEENKKTALTNIKWYAKIRDYFFINFSKNQIELKKKMVPKFFYPMEK
;
A
#
# COMPACT_ATOMS: atom_id res chain seq x y z
N MET A 1 19.30 -10.05 4.27
CA MET A 1 19.35 -9.06 5.36
C MET A 1 19.73 -9.76 6.66
N LEU A 2 20.59 -9.15 7.49
CA LEU A 2 20.94 -9.62 8.83
C LEU A 2 19.98 -9.04 9.87
N ASN A 3 19.87 -9.69 11.04
CA ASN A 3 19.02 -9.19 12.13
C ASN A 3 19.77 -8.17 13.00
N LEU A 4 20.16 -7.04 12.40
CA LEU A 4 20.94 -5.98 13.05
C LEU A 4 20.25 -4.64 12.81
N ILE A 5 19.51 -4.14 13.81
CA ILE A 5 18.85 -2.85 13.75
C ILE A 5 19.63 -1.83 14.58
N PRO A 6 20.11 -0.73 13.98
CA PRO A 6 20.94 0.25 14.69
C PRO A 6 20.12 1.00 15.74
N LYS A 7 20.67 1.24 16.94
CA LYS A 7 19.97 1.99 17.98
C LYS A 7 19.72 3.45 17.58
N ARG A 8 18.57 3.99 17.99
CA ARG A 8 18.12 5.39 17.73
C ARG A 8 18.82 6.46 18.58
N ILE A 9 19.75 6.08 19.45
CA ILE A 9 20.43 6.99 20.36
C ILE A 9 21.37 7.89 19.54
N VAL A 10 21.40 9.18 19.87
CA VAL A 10 22.19 10.21 19.15
C VAL A 10 23.67 9.83 19.00
N SER A 11 24.24 9.11 19.97
CA SER A 11 25.62 8.65 19.95
C SER A 11 25.92 7.56 18.91
N LYS A 12 24.89 6.85 18.42
CA LYS A 12 25.02 5.74 17.47
C LYS A 12 24.44 6.08 16.10
N THR A 13 23.27 6.72 16.08
CA THR A 13 22.63 7.20 14.86
C THR A 13 22.39 8.70 14.93
N LEU A 14 23.42 9.46 14.56
CA LEU A 14 23.36 10.91 14.56
C LEU A 14 22.26 11.40 13.59
N LEU A 15 21.46 12.37 14.06
CA LEU A 15 20.34 12.98 13.32
C LEU A 15 19.15 12.05 13.03
N PHE A 16 19.08 10.86 13.63
CA PHE A 16 17.90 10.01 13.51
C PHE A 16 16.64 10.76 13.97
N GLY A 17 15.60 10.75 13.15
CA GLY A 17 14.32 11.39 13.46
C GLY A 17 14.30 12.92 13.41
N LYS A 18 15.41 13.59 13.04
CA LYS A 18 15.41 15.06 12.82
C LYS A 18 14.68 15.48 11.56
N ARG A 19 14.51 14.57 10.60
CA ARG A 19 13.71 14.76 9.38
C ARG A 19 12.66 13.66 9.28
N PRO A 20 11.51 13.93 8.63
CA PRO A 20 10.42 12.96 8.50
C PRO A 20 10.70 11.86 7.46
N VAL A 21 11.90 11.82 6.87
CA VAL A 21 12.28 10.91 5.80
C VAL A 21 13.63 10.25 6.09
N GLN A 22 13.77 9.02 5.65
CA GLN A 22 15.04 8.31 5.55
C GLN A 22 15.34 7.95 4.11
N ARG A 23 16.62 7.83 3.79
CA ARG A 23 17.07 7.54 2.42
C ARG A 23 18.04 6.39 2.43
N ILE A 24 17.84 5.45 1.52
CA ILE A 24 18.76 4.34 1.29
C ILE A 24 19.18 4.29 -0.18
N ARG A 25 20.37 3.76 -0.43
CA ARG A 25 20.85 3.47 -1.78
C ARG A 25 20.75 1.96 -2.01
N VAL A 26 20.11 1.56 -3.10
CA VAL A 26 19.77 0.16 -3.39
C VAL A 26 20.47 -0.29 -4.68
N GLY A 27 21.03 -1.50 -4.64
CA GLY A 27 21.62 -2.16 -5.81
C GLY A 27 22.99 -1.61 -6.23
N LYS A 28 23.49 -2.11 -7.37
CA LYS A 28 24.77 -1.70 -7.94
C LYS A 28 24.74 -0.25 -8.45
N ASP A 29 23.60 0.16 -8.99
CA ASP A 29 23.38 1.48 -9.58
C ASP A 29 23.12 2.57 -8.53
N LYS A 30 23.07 2.19 -7.24
CA LYS A 30 22.87 3.09 -6.09
C LYS A 30 21.59 3.92 -6.20
N ASN A 31 20.51 3.32 -6.70
CA ASN A 31 19.19 3.95 -6.80
C ASN A 31 18.74 4.45 -5.42
N VAL A 32 18.28 5.70 -5.36
CA VAL A 32 17.86 6.33 -4.11
C VAL A 32 16.39 5.99 -3.84
N LEU A 33 16.12 5.39 -2.70
CA LEU A 33 14.78 5.15 -2.19
C LEU A 33 14.55 6.01 -0.95
N GLU A 34 13.46 6.77 -0.96
CA GLU A 34 13.00 7.52 0.20
C GLU A 34 11.94 6.72 0.97
N LEU A 35 12.06 6.71 2.30
CA LEU A 35 11.17 6.01 3.21
C LEU A 35 10.62 7.01 4.22
N SER A 36 9.36 6.82 4.61
CA SER A 36 8.78 7.64 5.67
C SER A 36 9.41 7.26 7.02
N LEU A 37 9.60 8.25 7.89
CA LEU A 37 10.11 7.99 9.24
C LEU A 37 9.14 7.14 10.06
N SER A 38 7.84 7.28 9.83
CA SER A 38 6.80 6.46 10.50
C SER A 38 6.97 4.97 10.19
N ASP A 39 7.18 4.63 8.92
CA ASP A 39 7.37 3.22 8.52
C ASP A 39 8.66 2.67 9.14
N VAL A 40 9.73 3.46 9.15
CA VAL A 40 11.00 3.04 9.77
C VAL A 40 10.84 2.89 11.28
N ASN A 41 10.10 3.79 11.94
CA ASN A 41 9.87 3.72 13.39
C ASN A 41 9.07 2.47 13.79
N SER A 42 8.15 1.99 12.94
CA SER A 42 7.39 0.77 13.21
C SER A 42 8.29 -0.46 13.42
N ILE A 43 9.46 -0.50 12.77
CA ILE A 43 10.45 -1.58 12.93
C ILE A 43 10.99 -1.61 14.36
N TYR A 44 11.10 -0.44 15.01
CA TYR A 44 11.66 -0.33 16.35
C TYR A 44 10.69 -0.76 17.45
N ASP A 45 9.39 -0.85 17.18
CA ASP A 45 8.40 -1.35 18.13
C ASP A 45 8.54 -2.88 18.34
N ASP A 46 9.15 -3.56 17.37
CA ASP A 46 9.34 -5.02 17.34
C ASP A 46 10.76 -5.48 17.74
N ILE A 47 11.60 -4.55 18.22
CA ILE A 47 12.96 -4.84 18.67
C ILE A 47 12.95 -5.60 20.00
N ASP A 48 13.90 -6.51 20.16
CA ASP A 48 14.25 -7.07 21.46
C ASP A 48 15.29 -6.18 22.14
N GLU A 49 14.88 -5.41 23.15
CA GLU A 49 15.75 -4.47 23.86
C GLU A 49 16.73 -5.16 24.82
N ASN A 50 16.47 -6.43 25.15
CA ASN A 50 17.29 -7.19 26.10
C ASN A 50 18.60 -7.65 25.47
N THR A 51 18.65 -7.75 24.14
CA THR A 51 19.79 -8.28 23.41
C THR A 51 20.52 -7.16 22.68
N ASN A 52 21.84 -7.10 22.91
CA ASN A 52 22.71 -6.08 22.35
C ASN A 52 23.77 -6.77 21.50
N LEU A 53 23.88 -6.36 20.24
CA LEU A 53 24.79 -6.94 19.26
C LEU A 53 25.79 -5.87 18.79
N HIS A 54 26.97 -6.35 18.38
CA HIS A 54 28.06 -5.56 17.79
C HIS A 54 28.33 -4.23 18.53
N ASN A 55 29.17 -4.31 19.57
CA ASN A 55 29.56 -3.16 20.41
C ASN A 55 28.38 -2.44 21.10
N LYS A 56 27.26 -3.15 21.29
CA LYS A 56 25.99 -2.59 21.82
C LYS A 56 25.39 -1.49 20.95
N ASP A 57 25.73 -1.47 19.66
CA ASP A 57 25.25 -0.48 18.70
C ASP A 57 23.95 -0.91 18.03
N TYR A 58 23.69 -2.22 18.01
CA TYR A 58 22.56 -2.83 17.33
C TYR A 58 21.73 -3.67 18.29
N ASN A 59 20.43 -3.71 18.04
CA ASN A 59 19.50 -4.65 18.65
C ASN A 59 18.90 -5.53 17.55
N PRO A 60 18.61 -6.81 17.83
CA PRO A 60 17.89 -7.66 16.90
C PRO A 60 16.38 -7.41 17.00
N LEU A 61 15.67 -7.73 15.92
CA LEU A 61 14.22 -7.92 15.94
C LEU A 61 13.87 -9.25 16.60
N LYS A 62 12.66 -9.33 17.15
CA LYS A 62 12.04 -10.62 17.53
C LYS A 62 12.04 -11.57 16.33
N TYR A 63 12.36 -12.84 16.57
CA TYR A 63 12.57 -13.82 15.50
C TYR A 63 11.36 -13.98 14.57
N SER A 64 10.14 -14.00 15.12
CA SER A 64 8.89 -14.09 14.35
C SER A 64 8.74 -12.95 13.34
N VAL A 65 9.03 -11.72 13.76
CA VAL A 65 8.96 -10.51 12.92
C VAL A 65 10.06 -10.53 11.87
N TYR A 66 11.29 -10.87 12.28
CA TYR A 66 12.42 -10.98 11.36
C TYR A 66 12.17 -11.99 10.23
N VAL A 67 11.62 -13.17 10.56
CA VAL A 67 11.26 -14.18 9.56
C VAL A 67 10.13 -13.68 8.66
N LYS A 68 9.10 -13.03 9.22
CA LYS A 68 8.01 -12.43 8.43
C LYS A 68 8.54 -11.45 7.38
N TYR A 69 9.46 -10.56 7.74
CA TYR A 69 10.08 -9.64 6.78
C TYR A 69 10.88 -10.38 5.70
N LYS A 70 11.60 -11.44 6.05
CA LYS A 70 12.31 -12.27 5.07
C LYS A 70 11.37 -12.96 4.09
N ILE A 71 10.26 -13.51 4.57
CA ILE A 71 9.25 -14.16 3.72
C ILE A 71 8.62 -13.13 2.78
N SER A 72 8.23 -11.96 3.28
CA SER A 72 7.69 -10.89 2.43
C SER A 72 8.69 -10.46 1.34
N ALA A 73 9.97 -10.31 1.69
CA ALA A 73 11.01 -9.98 0.72
C ALA A 73 11.21 -11.09 -0.31
N LEU A 74 11.21 -12.36 0.12
CA LEU A 74 11.33 -13.52 -0.77
C LEU A 74 10.16 -13.56 -1.76
N ASN A 75 8.93 -13.40 -1.28
CA ASN A 75 7.73 -13.38 -2.12
C ASN A 75 7.79 -12.29 -3.20
N LEU A 76 8.31 -11.11 -2.87
CA LEU A 76 8.50 -10.02 -3.85
C LEU A 76 9.58 -10.34 -4.87
N ILE A 77 10.65 -11.03 -4.47
CA ILE A 77 11.71 -11.46 -5.39
C ILE A 77 11.19 -12.55 -6.34
N GLU A 78 10.46 -13.53 -5.82
CA GLU A 78 9.86 -14.61 -6.62
C GLU A 78 8.80 -14.05 -7.58
N ALA A 79 7.93 -13.16 -7.09
CA ALA A 79 6.94 -12.46 -7.90
C ALA A 79 7.53 -11.41 -8.85
N TYR A 80 8.85 -11.18 -8.85
CA TYR A 80 9.53 -10.44 -9.90
C TYR A 80 10.13 -11.38 -10.94
N LYS A 81 10.59 -12.57 -10.53
CA LYS A 81 11.22 -13.57 -11.40
C LYS A 81 10.24 -14.34 -12.27
N ASN A 82 9.02 -14.60 -11.79
CA ASN A 82 8.03 -15.34 -12.55
C ASN A 82 7.54 -14.52 -13.75
N GLU A 83 7.11 -15.14 -14.84
CA GLU A 83 6.60 -14.41 -16.02
C GLU A 83 5.11 -14.04 -15.87
N GLU A 84 4.33 -14.86 -15.14
CA GLU A 84 2.92 -14.63 -14.83
C GLU A 84 2.70 -13.65 -13.66
N ASN A 85 3.49 -12.59 -13.60
CA ASN A 85 3.43 -11.65 -12.49
C ASN A 85 2.09 -10.90 -12.47
N LYS A 86 1.36 -11.04 -11.37
CA LYS A 86 0.22 -10.17 -11.08
C LYS A 86 0.73 -8.73 -10.96
N LYS A 87 0.16 -7.83 -11.76
CA LYS A 87 0.53 -6.39 -11.76
C LYS A 87 0.27 -5.70 -10.42
N THR A 88 -0.57 -6.27 -9.57
CA THR A 88 -1.00 -5.66 -8.30
C THR A 88 -0.89 -6.66 -7.15
N ALA A 89 -0.54 -6.17 -5.97
CA ALA A 89 -0.58 -6.93 -4.72
C ALA A 89 -2.00 -7.15 -4.16
N LEU A 90 -3.01 -6.47 -4.73
CA LEU A 90 -4.40 -6.57 -4.28
C LEU A 90 -4.99 -7.94 -4.62
N THR A 91 -5.73 -8.50 -3.66
CA THR A 91 -6.41 -9.78 -3.82
C THR A 91 -7.89 -9.58 -4.17
N ASN A 92 -8.37 -10.40 -5.11
CA ASN A 92 -9.79 -10.64 -5.43
C ASN A 92 -10.74 -9.44 -5.23
N ILE A 93 -10.65 -8.45 -6.13
CA ILE A 93 -11.48 -7.25 -6.05
C ILE A 93 -12.90 -7.55 -6.55
N LYS A 94 -13.84 -7.75 -5.61
CA LYS A 94 -15.24 -8.10 -5.92
C LYS A 94 -16.20 -6.90 -6.01
N TRP A 95 -15.78 -5.70 -5.60
CA TRP A 95 -16.68 -4.54 -5.48
C TRP A 95 -16.99 -3.82 -6.79
N TYR A 96 -16.27 -4.10 -7.88
CA TYR A 96 -16.56 -3.51 -9.19
C TYR A 96 -17.96 -3.84 -9.69
N ALA A 97 -18.43 -5.07 -9.45
CA ALA A 97 -19.79 -5.46 -9.81
C ALA A 97 -20.83 -4.57 -9.11
N LYS A 98 -20.63 -4.29 -7.81
CA LYS A 98 -21.53 -3.41 -7.04
C LYS A 98 -21.55 -1.99 -7.59
N ILE A 99 -20.41 -1.45 -7.99
CA ILE A 99 -20.35 -0.09 -8.57
C ILE A 99 -21.08 -0.05 -9.91
N ARG A 100 -20.85 -1.05 -10.75
CA ARG A 100 -21.54 -1.17 -12.05
C ARG A 100 -23.05 -1.22 -11.84
N ASP A 101 -23.52 -2.06 -10.94
CA ASP A 101 -24.95 -2.24 -10.69
C ASP A 101 -25.56 -0.96 -10.11
N TYR A 102 -24.86 -0.29 -9.19
CA TYR A 102 -25.27 1.01 -8.67
C TYR A 102 -25.39 2.09 -9.75
N PHE A 103 -24.41 2.16 -10.67
CA PHE A 103 -24.44 3.08 -11.80
C PHE A 103 -25.66 2.85 -12.69
N PHE A 104 -25.94 1.59 -13.08
CA PHE A 104 -27.09 1.29 -13.94
C PHE A 104 -28.44 1.56 -13.27
N ILE A 105 -28.55 1.31 -11.96
CA ILE A 105 -29.76 1.65 -11.19
C ILE A 105 -29.99 3.16 -11.23
N ASN A 106 -28.96 3.96 -10.95
CA ASN A 106 -29.10 5.41 -10.92
C ASN A 106 -29.35 6.00 -12.31
N PHE A 107 -28.65 5.50 -13.33
CA PHE A 107 -28.88 5.90 -14.72
C PHE A 107 -30.32 5.63 -15.13
N SER A 108 -30.85 4.43 -14.84
CA SER A 108 -32.23 4.06 -15.19
C SER A 108 -33.26 4.93 -14.46
N LYS A 109 -33.03 5.23 -13.17
CA LYS A 109 -33.89 6.15 -12.39
C LYS A 109 -33.94 7.55 -13.03
N ASN A 110 -32.78 8.10 -13.41
CA ASN A 110 -32.72 9.42 -14.03
C ASN A 110 -33.41 9.46 -15.40
N GLN A 111 -33.28 8.41 -16.21
CA GLN A 111 -33.98 8.30 -17.50
C GLN A 111 -35.51 8.27 -17.32
N ILE A 112 -36.00 7.53 -16.33
CA ILE A 112 -37.43 7.50 -15.99
C ILE A 112 -37.92 8.88 -15.53
N GLU A 113 -37.13 9.58 -14.71
CA GLU A 113 -37.49 10.92 -14.24
C GLU A 113 -37.54 11.94 -15.40
N LEU A 114 -36.56 11.90 -16.31
CA LEU A 114 -36.54 12.76 -17.50
C LEU A 114 -37.76 12.49 -18.40
N LYS A 115 -38.09 11.23 -18.65
CA LYS A 115 -39.26 10.85 -19.45
C LYS A 115 -40.57 11.39 -18.86
N LYS A 116 -40.72 11.36 -17.53
CA LYS A 116 -41.90 11.95 -16.85
C LYS A 116 -42.01 13.45 -17.09
N LYS A 117 -40.89 14.17 -17.15
CA LYS A 117 -40.85 15.62 -17.40
C LYS A 117 -41.04 15.97 -18.88
N MET A 118 -40.69 15.06 -19.80
CA MET A 118 -40.67 15.30 -21.25
C MET A 118 -41.96 14.95 -22.00
N VAL A 119 -43.05 14.51 -21.35
CA VAL A 119 -44.28 14.06 -22.04
C VAL A 119 -44.81 15.14 -22.99
N PRO A 120 -44.66 14.99 -24.32
CA PRO A 120 -45.15 15.99 -25.25
C PRO A 120 -46.65 15.78 -25.42
N LYS A 121 -47.44 16.84 -25.27
CA LYS A 121 -48.85 16.83 -25.65
C LYS A 121 -48.94 16.86 -27.17
N PHE A 122 -49.01 15.68 -27.79
CA PHE A 122 -49.32 15.59 -29.22
C PHE A 122 -50.83 15.66 -29.42
N PHE A 123 -51.25 16.67 -30.18
CA PHE A 123 -52.60 16.72 -30.77
C PHE A 123 -52.53 16.07 -32.15
N TYR A 124 -53.26 14.97 -32.32
CA TYR A 124 -53.52 14.41 -33.64
C TYR A 124 -54.84 14.98 -34.17
N PRO A 125 -54.86 15.59 -35.37
CA PRO A 125 -56.10 16.06 -35.96
C PRO A 125 -56.96 14.83 -36.32
N MET A 126 -58.15 14.75 -35.74
CA MET A 126 -59.15 13.76 -36.11
C MET A 126 -60.05 14.38 -37.17
N GLU A 127 -60.19 13.73 -38.33
CA GLU A 127 -61.14 14.14 -39.37
C GLU A 127 -62.57 14.06 -38.81
N LYS A 128 -63.38 15.10 -39.09
CA LYS A 128 -64.78 15.22 -38.67
C LYS A 128 -65.70 14.44 -39.60
#